data_AF-A0A1K1SX06-F1
#
_entry.id   AF-A0A1K1SX06-F1
#
_cell.length_a   1.000
_cell.length_b   1.000
_cell.length_c   1.000
_cell.angle_alpha   90.00
_cell.angle_beta   90.00
_cell.angle_gamma   90.00
#
_symmetry.space_group_name_H-M   'P 1'
#
loop_
_entity.id
_entity.type
_entity.pdbx_description
1 polymer ?
#
loop_
_entity_poly.entity_id
_entity_poly.type
_entity_poly.pdbx_seq_one_letter_code
_entity_poly.pdbx_strand_id
1 'polypeptide(L)' 'MSAVKVSLIGGPEHLPQESRTRLVADLSEPVKIVFNGGYEHFVHHGEYVDDGFEKVAVYHWSDRTRMAE' A
#
# COMPACT_ATOMS: atom_id res chain seq x y z
N MET A 1 2.46 -6.20 18.97
CA MET A 1 2.19 -6.52 17.56
C MET A 1 3.38 -6.04 16.77
N SER A 2 4.00 -6.92 15.96
CA SER A 2 5.13 -6.54 15.12
C SER A 2 4.61 -5.89 13.85
N ALA A 3 5.04 -4.68 13.54
CA ALA A 3 4.64 -4.02 12.31
C ALA A 3 5.47 -4.60 11.14
N VAL A 4 4.81 -4.93 10.03
CA VAL A 4 5.42 -5.50 8.83
C VAL A 4 5.60 -4.40 7.79
N LYS A 5 6.80 -4.29 7.22
CA LYS A 5 7.09 -3.37 6.11
C LYS A 5 6.45 -3.89 4.83
N VAL A 6 5.72 -3.01 4.15
CA VAL A 6 5.06 -3.30 2.88
C VAL A 6 5.38 -2.23 1.85
N SER A 7 5.43 -2.64 0.59
CA SER A 7 5.64 -1.80 -0.58
C SER A 7 4.35 -1.71 -1.39
N LEU A 8 3.95 -0.50 -1.76
CA LEU A 8 2.73 -0.21 -2.50
C LEU A 8 3.09 0.14 -3.95
N ILE A 9 2.59 -0.66 -4.88
CA ILE A 9 2.90 -0.52 -6.31
C ILE A 9 1.64 -0.21 -7.12
N GLY A 10 1.84 0.41 -8.29
CA GLY A 10 0.77 0.97 -9.10
C GLY A 10 0.22 2.29 -8.51
N GLY A 11 -1.08 2.51 -8.72
CA GLY A 11 -1.80 3.67 -8.22
C GLY A 11 -1.41 4.98 -8.89
N PRO A 12 -1.81 6.12 -8.31
CA PRO A 12 -1.55 7.44 -8.89
C PRO A 12 -0.04 7.69 -9.02
N GLU A 13 0.41 8.15 -10.18
CA GLU A 13 1.83 8.49 -10.42
C GLU A 13 2.32 9.56 -9.43
N HIS A 14 1.45 10.51 -9.08
CA HIS A 14 1.73 11.59 -8.13
C HIS A 14 1.68 11.17 -6.65
N LEU A 15 1.46 9.89 -6.34
CA LEU A 15 1.50 9.44 -4.95
C LEU A 15 2.94 9.54 -4.42
N PRO A 16 3.19 10.24 -3.29
CA PRO A 16 4.53 10.44 -2.75
C PRO A 16 5.24 9.11 -2.48
N GLN A 17 6.54 9.05 -2.79
CA GLN A 17 7.33 7.82 -2.60
C GLN A 17 7.39 7.38 -1.13
N GLU A 18 7.38 8.32 -0.20
CA GLU A 18 7.24 8.05 1.24
C GLU A 18 5.93 7.35 1.61
N SER A 19 4.86 7.57 0.83
CA SER A 19 3.57 6.88 1.02
C SER A 19 3.55 5.50 0.37
N ARG A 20 4.47 5.22 -0.56
CA ARG A 20 4.60 3.91 -1.22
C ARG A 20 5.25 2.85 -0.34
N THR A 21 5.79 3.21 0.83
CA THR A 21 6.26 2.25 1.84
C THR A 21 5.49 2.49 3.14
N ARG A 22 4.90 1.44 3.71
CA ARG A 22 4.12 1.53 4.95
C ARG A 22 4.49 0.41 5.91
N LEU A 23 4.17 0.63 7.18
CA LEU A 23 4.16 -0.40 8.21
C LEU A 23 2.69 -0.76 8.49
N VAL A 24 2.37 -2.05 8.41
CA VAL A 24 1.03 -2.57 8.70
C VAL A 24 1.09 -3.57 9.85
N ALA A 25 0.01 -3.67 10.62
CA ALA A 25 -0.07 -4.66 11.70
C ALA A 25 -0.41 -6.06 11.18
N ASP A 26 -1.13 -6.14 10.07
CA ASP A 26 -1.63 -7.39 9.49
C ASP A 26 -1.65 -7.31 7.96
N LEU A 27 -1.24 -8.40 7.28
CA LEU A 27 -1.14 -8.46 5.82
C LEU A 27 -2.45 -8.87 5.12
N SER A 28 -3.46 -9.31 5.88
CA SER A 28 -4.78 -9.66 5.34
C SER A 28 -5.67 -8.43 5.16
N GLU A 29 -5.35 -7.32 5.84
CA GLU A 29 -6.09 -6.07 5.69
C GLU A 29 -5.58 -5.23 4.50
N PRO A 30 -6.48 -4.61 3.73
CA PRO A 30 -6.11 -3.69 2.65
C PRO A 30 -5.55 -2.38 3.21
N VAL A 31 -4.59 -1.80 2.49
CA VAL A 31 -4.04 -0.48 2.82
C VAL A 31 -4.83 0.60 2.10
N LYS A 32 -5.28 1.62 2.84
CA LYS A 32 -5.98 2.79 2.30
C LYS A 32 -5.13 4.04 2.48
N ILE A 33 -4.92 4.80 1.40
CA ILE A 33 -4.21 6.08 1.46
C ILE A 33 -5.14 7.20 1.06
N VAL A 34 -5.27 8.21 1.91
CA VAL A 34 -5.95 9.45 1.55
C VAL A 34 -5.08 10.21 0.56
N PHE A 35 -5.58 10.40 -0.65
CA PHE A 35 -4.89 11.15 -1.69
C PHE A 35 -5.89 11.89 -2.59
N ASN A 36 -5.64 13.18 -2.81
CA ASN A 36 -6.39 14.03 -3.74
C ASN A 36 -7.93 13.99 -3.56
N GLY A 37 -8.43 14.06 -2.33
CA GLY A 37 -9.87 14.03 -2.04
C GLY A 37 -10.51 12.64 -2.20
N GLY A 38 -9.75 11.58 -1.98
CA GLY A 38 -10.24 10.20 -2.04
C GLY A 38 -9.35 9.23 -1.26
N TYR A 39 -9.72 7.97 -1.30
CA TYR A 39 -8.94 6.85 -0.80
C TYR A 39 -8.43 6.01 -1.96
N GLU A 40 -7.10 5.86 -2.05
CA GLU A 40 -6.44 4.88 -2.89
C GLU A 40 -6.38 3.56 -2.12
N HIS A 41 -6.89 2.49 -2.71
CA HIS A 41 -6.93 1.17 -2.09
C HIS A 41 -5.84 0.27 -2.68
N PHE A 42 -5.13 -0.39 -1.78
CA PHE A 42 -4.08 -1.33 -2.11
C PHE A 42 -4.36 -2.67 -1.43
N VAL A 43 -4.18 -3.76 -2.16
CA VAL A 43 -4.48 -5.12 -1.71
C VAL A 43 -3.26 -6.02 -1.86
N HIS A 44 -3.02 -6.85 -0.85
CA HIS A 44 -1.98 -7.86 -0.89
C HIS A 44 -2.53 -9.16 -1.48
N HIS A 45 -1.83 -9.68 -2.49
CA HIS A 45 -2.19 -10.94 -3.14
C HIS A 45 -1.27 -12.12 -2.74
N GLY A 46 -0.54 -11.99 -1.63
CA GLY A 46 0.47 -12.97 -1.22
C GLY A 46 1.82 -12.80 -1.92
N GLU A 47 2.03 -11.67 -2.60
CA GLU A 47 3.26 -11.37 -3.34
C GLU A 47 4.30 -10.71 -2.44
N TYR A 48 5.55 -11.14 -2.56
CA TYR A 48 6.68 -10.59 -1.81
C TYR A 48 7.83 -10.31 -2.77
N VAL A 49 8.54 -9.22 -2.51
CA VAL A 49 9.77 -8.85 -3.22
C VAL A 49 10.94 -8.88 -2.25
N ASP A 50 12.10 -9.31 -2.73
CA ASP A 50 13.35 -9.21 -1.98
C ASP A 50 14.00 -7.84 -2.26
N ASP A 51 14.16 -7.03 -1.21
CA ASP A 51 14.80 -5.70 -1.30
C ASP A 51 16.31 -5.78 -1.02
N GLY A 52 16.90 -6.98 -1.03
CA GLY A 52 18.31 -7.24 -0.70
C GLY A 52 18.63 -7.35 0.79
N PHE A 53 17.71 -6.94 1.67
CA PHE A 53 17.83 -7.06 3.13
C PHE A 53 16.78 -7.99 3.74
N GLU A 54 15.55 -7.92 3.23
CA GLU A 54 14.41 -8.68 3.73
C GLU A 54 13.37 -8.88 2.62
N LYS A 55 12.44 -9.82 2.86
CA LYS A 55 11.24 -10.00 2.04
C LYS A 55 10.21 -8.96 2.44
N VAL A 56 9.90 -8.06 1.53
CA VAL A 56 8.89 -7.01 1.71
C VAL A 56 7.59 -7.45 1.04
N ALA A 57 6.48 -7.39 1.77
CA ALA A 57 5.16 -7.70 1.20
C ALA A 57 4.76 -6.63 0.19
N VAL A 58 4.25 -7.06 -0.97
CA VAL A 58 3.83 -6.18 -2.05
C VAL A 58 2.32 -6.06 -2.05
N TYR A 59 1.84 -4.82 -2.07
CA TYR A 59 0.45 -4.50 -2.25
C TYR A 59 0.25 -3.80 -3.59
N HIS A 60 -0.72 -4.27 -4.35
CA HIS A 60 -1.08 -3.68 -5.65
C HIS A 60 -2.24 -2.72 -5.48
N TRP A 61 -2.17 -1.57 -6.15
CA TRP A 61 -3.31 -0.68 -6.25
C TRP A 61 -4.47 -1.38 -6.95
N SER A 62 -5.66 -1.32 -6.35
CA SER A 62 -6.86 -2.00 -6.82
C SER A 62 -7.88 -0.98 -7.35
N ASP A 63 -8.22 0.02 -6.53
CA ASP A 63 -9.30 0.95 -6.84
C ASP A 63 -9.15 2.26 -6.05
N ARG A 64 -9.93 3.25 -6.45
CA ARG A 64 -10.02 4.56 -5.79
C ARG A 64 -11.46 4.86 -5.42
N THR A 65 -11.69 5.17 -4.15
CA THR A 65 -12.97 5.71 -3.69
C THR A 65 -12.85 7.22 -3.58
N ARG A 66 -13.65 7.96 -4.34
CA ARG A 66 -13.75 9.42 -4.18
C ARG A 66 -14.49 9.72 -2.87
N MET A 67 -13.95 10.59 -2.03
CA MET A 67 -14.75 11.14 -0.94
C MET A 67 -15.80 12.05 -1.59
N ALA A 68 -17.08 11.71 -1.42
CA ALA A 68 -18.14 12.63 -1.81
C ALA A 68 -18.07 13.83 -0.86
N GLU A 69 -17.86 15.02 -1.43
CA GLU A 69 -17.94 16.31 -0.74
C GLU A 69 -19.40 16.69 -0.43
#